data_AF-A0A7S0IR98-F1
#
_entry.id   AF-A0A7S0IR98-F1
#
_cell.length_a   1.000
_cell.length_b   1.000
_cell.length_c   1.000
_cell.angle_alpha   90.00
_cell.angle_beta   90.00
_cell.angle_gamma   90.00
#
_symmetry.space_group_name_H-M   'P 1'
#
loop_
_entity.id
_entity.type
_entity.pdbx_description
1 polymer ?
#
loop_
_entity_poly.entity_id
_entity_poly.type
_entity_poly.pdbx_seq_one_letter_code
_entity_poly.pdbx_strand_id
1 'polypeptide(L)'
;ANQLSLTPNGFYCPTDGSTVSTADFGDYPKGCYANVNDEIFFNNHAVGAGHGTRPPVCKTSSGSSGDPHLRLADGGVADFKGENRTFFALHSAPGFSFAMLVTFTSFLLPKPLLVHGSFWTKASWVVRGNSGQQYAL
;
A
#
# COMPACT_ATOMS: atom_id res chain seq x y z
N ALA A 1 8.28 -9.24 -17.17
CA ALA A 1 8.68 -10.34 -16.26
C ALA A 1 8.39 -9.89 -14.82
N ASN A 2 7.18 -10.14 -14.30
CA ASN A 2 6.82 -9.74 -12.95
C ASN A 2 7.11 -10.90 -11.99
N GLN A 3 8.39 -11.11 -11.72
CA GLN A 3 8.80 -12.05 -10.69
C GLN A 3 8.70 -11.34 -9.33
N LEU A 4 7.60 -11.55 -8.62
CA LEU A 4 7.41 -11.01 -7.27
C LEU A 4 8.12 -11.93 -6.27
N SER A 5 9.41 -11.67 -6.08
CA SER A 5 10.23 -12.18 -4.98
C SER A 5 9.67 -11.65 -3.66
N LEU A 6 9.23 -12.54 -2.77
CA LEU A 6 8.88 -12.20 -1.40
C LEU A 6 9.84 -12.94 -0.47
N THR A 7 10.65 -12.15 0.23
CA THR A 7 11.64 -12.48 1.28
C THR A 7 13.12 -12.56 0.85
N PRO A 8 14.08 -12.30 1.78
CA PRO A 8 15.52 -12.31 1.49
C PRO A 8 16.11 -13.69 1.14
N ASN A 9 15.31 -14.76 1.17
CA ASN A 9 15.78 -16.15 1.14
C ASN A 9 15.44 -16.90 -0.17
N GLY A 10 15.02 -16.21 -1.23
CA GLY A 10 15.03 -16.79 -2.59
C GLY A 10 13.90 -17.74 -2.96
N PHE A 11 12.81 -17.84 -2.18
CA PHE A 11 11.63 -18.61 -2.59
C PHE A 11 10.70 -17.78 -3.49
N TYR A 12 10.59 -18.20 -4.75
CA TYR A 12 9.76 -17.56 -5.78
C TYR A 12 8.38 -18.21 -5.85
N CYS A 13 7.30 -17.42 -5.83
CA CYS A 13 5.99 -17.95 -6.17
C CYS A 13 5.78 -17.89 -7.70
N PRO A 14 5.67 -19.04 -8.39
CA PRO A 14 5.49 -19.10 -9.83
C PRO A 14 4.05 -18.71 -10.20
N THR A 15 3.81 -17.42 -10.42
CA THR A 15 2.48 -16.90 -10.81
C THR A 15 2.08 -17.25 -12.24
N ASP A 16 2.97 -17.88 -13.02
CA ASP A 16 2.80 -18.20 -14.45
C ASP A 16 2.62 -19.70 -14.72
N GLY A 17 2.53 -20.55 -13.69
CA GLY A 17 2.36 -21.99 -13.84
C GLY A 17 3.55 -22.71 -14.50
N SER A 18 4.71 -22.07 -14.58
CA SER A 18 5.88 -22.52 -15.36
C SER A 18 6.85 -23.46 -14.60
N THR A 19 6.49 -23.97 -13.42
CA THR A 19 7.44 -24.73 -12.58
C THR A 19 6.86 -26.00 -11.95
N VAL A 20 7.76 -26.88 -11.50
CA VAL A 20 7.54 -28.21 -10.90
C VAL A 20 6.66 -28.20 -9.64
N SER A 21 6.39 -27.03 -9.06
CA SER A 21 5.59 -26.85 -7.82
C SER A 21 4.15 -26.36 -8.07
N THR A 22 3.64 -26.51 -9.29
CA THR A 22 2.22 -26.22 -9.62
C THR A 22 1.36 -27.44 -9.35
N ALA A 23 0.28 -27.28 -8.59
CA ALA A 23 -0.67 -28.35 -8.30
C ALA A 23 -2.13 -27.87 -8.43
N ASP A 24 -3.05 -28.83 -8.54
CA ASP A 24 -4.50 -28.61 -8.64
C ASP A 24 -5.22 -29.37 -7.53
N PHE A 25 -5.35 -28.75 -6.36
CA PHE A 25 -5.97 -29.37 -5.19
C PHE A 25 -7.15 -28.55 -4.69
N GLY A 26 -8.32 -29.17 -4.63
CA GLY A 26 -9.54 -28.54 -4.11
C GLY A 26 -9.47 -28.17 -2.64
N ASP A 27 -8.73 -28.94 -1.84
CA ASP A 27 -8.68 -28.79 -0.38
C ASP A 27 -7.58 -27.84 0.11
N TYR A 28 -6.77 -27.26 -0.79
CA TYR A 28 -5.66 -26.37 -0.44
C TYR A 28 -5.94 -24.94 -0.91
N PRO A 29 -5.31 -23.92 -0.30
CA PRO A 29 -5.60 -22.54 -0.70
C PRO A 29 -5.23 -22.31 -2.14
N LYS A 30 -6.07 -21.57 -2.86
CA LYS A 30 -5.74 -21.11 -4.20
C LYS A 30 -4.58 -20.13 -4.16
N GLY A 31 -3.73 -20.18 -5.20
CA GLY A 31 -2.58 -19.30 -5.34
C GLY A 31 -1.37 -19.80 -4.55
N CYS A 32 -0.54 -18.87 -4.10
CA CYS A 32 0.68 -19.19 -3.37
C CYS A 32 0.35 -19.69 -1.96
N TYR A 33 0.89 -20.83 -1.56
CA TYR A 33 0.80 -21.32 -0.18
C TYR A 33 2.15 -21.89 0.27
N ALA A 34 2.42 -21.81 1.57
CA ALA A 34 3.58 -22.46 2.17
C ALA A 34 3.20 -23.86 2.66
N ASN A 35 4.14 -24.81 2.62
CA ASN A 35 3.98 -26.09 3.30
C ASN A 35 4.59 -26.05 4.72
N VAL A 36 4.61 -27.21 5.39
CA VAL A 36 5.18 -27.35 6.75
C VAL A 36 6.69 -27.16 6.83
N ASN A 37 7.39 -27.11 5.69
CA ASN A 37 8.83 -26.89 5.58
C ASN A 37 9.16 -25.47 5.07
N ASP A 38 8.18 -24.56 5.09
CA ASP A 38 8.28 -23.19 4.54
C ASP A 38 8.58 -23.13 3.03
N GLU A 39 8.37 -24.22 2.31
CA GLU A 39 8.50 -24.27 0.86
C GLU A 39 7.23 -23.69 0.20
N ILE A 40 7.41 -22.91 -0.86
CA ILE A 40 6.34 -22.18 -1.54
C ILE A 40 5.86 -22.95 -2.78
N PHE A 41 4.55 -23.17 -2.87
CA PHE A 41 3.87 -23.84 -3.97
C PHE A 41 2.76 -22.95 -4.55
N PHE A 42 2.36 -23.24 -5.79
CA PHE A 42 1.22 -22.59 -6.43
C PHE A 42 0.09 -23.59 -6.68
N ASN A 43 -1.08 -23.32 -6.09
CA ASN A 43 -2.29 -24.09 -6.39
C ASN A 43 -3.12 -23.36 -7.45
N ASN A 44 -3.27 -23.98 -8.62
CA ASN A 44 -4.03 -23.41 -9.75
C ASN A 44 -5.52 -23.77 -9.73
N HIS A 45 -5.99 -24.53 -8.73
CA HIS A 45 -7.40 -24.91 -8.61
C HIS A 45 -8.32 -23.68 -8.68
N ALA A 46 -9.47 -23.82 -9.34
CA ALA A 46 -10.37 -22.71 -9.65
C ALA A 46 -10.82 -21.94 -8.39
N VAL A 47 -11.08 -22.67 -7.29
CA VAL A 47 -11.59 -22.16 -6.01
C VAL A 47 -10.58 -22.36 -4.86
N GLY A 48 -10.23 -23.61 -4.56
CA GLY A 48 -9.34 -24.00 -3.46
C GLY A 48 -10.09 -23.99 -2.12
N ALA A 49 -9.43 -24.38 -1.04
CA ALA A 49 -10.01 -24.35 0.32
C ALA A 49 -8.96 -23.97 1.37
N GLY A 50 -9.41 -23.45 2.52
CA GLY A 50 -8.53 -23.20 3.66
C GLY A 50 -7.99 -24.51 4.24
N HIS A 51 -6.73 -24.52 4.64
CA HIS A 51 -6.09 -25.72 5.18
C HIS A 51 -5.18 -25.41 6.37
N GLY A 52 -5.26 -26.22 7.44
CA GLY A 52 -4.59 -25.93 8.73
C GLY A 52 -3.06 -25.93 8.71
N THR A 53 -2.44 -26.68 7.79
CA THR A 53 -0.98 -26.79 7.65
C THR A 53 -0.42 -26.18 6.37
N ARG A 54 -1.27 -25.51 5.57
CA ARG A 54 -0.90 -24.97 4.27
C ARG A 54 -1.38 -23.52 4.20
N PRO A 55 -0.75 -22.60 4.94
CA PRO A 55 -1.23 -21.23 5.01
C PRO A 55 -1.03 -20.50 3.66
N PRO A 56 -1.98 -19.64 3.27
CA PRO A 56 -1.83 -18.81 2.08
C PRO A 56 -0.71 -17.77 2.27
N VAL A 57 0.01 -17.49 1.20
CA VAL A 57 1.08 -16.47 1.18
C VAL A 57 0.51 -15.21 0.55
N CYS A 58 0.36 -14.16 1.36
CA CYS A 58 -0.07 -12.87 0.87
C CYS A 58 1.08 -12.14 0.17
N LYS A 59 0.78 -11.55 -0.99
CA LYS A 59 1.66 -10.55 -1.58
C LYS A 59 1.71 -9.35 -0.64
N THR A 60 2.84 -9.11 0.02
CA THR A 60 3.07 -7.81 0.64
C THR A 60 3.25 -6.81 -0.50
N SER A 61 2.22 -6.04 -0.81
CA SER A 61 2.38 -4.83 -1.61
C SER A 61 3.08 -3.78 -0.75
N SER A 62 4.35 -3.99 -0.44
CA SER A 62 5.22 -2.96 0.12
C SER A 62 5.58 -2.02 -1.03
N GLY A 63 4.61 -1.19 -1.41
CA GLY A 63 4.71 -0.21 -2.47
C GLY A 63 3.33 0.33 -2.81
N SER A 64 3.11 1.62 -2.54
CA SER A 64 2.02 2.36 -3.19
C SER A 64 2.37 2.44 -4.67
N SER A 65 1.60 1.76 -5.52
CA SER A 65 1.65 1.98 -6.96
C SER A 65 0.59 3.02 -7.29
N GLY A 66 1.03 4.20 -7.73
CA GLY A 66 0.18 5.40 -7.84
C GLY A 66 0.23 6.28 -6.59
N ASP A 67 -0.52 7.39 -6.61
CA ASP A 67 -0.69 8.26 -5.45
C ASP A 67 -1.62 7.61 -4.40
N PRO A 68 -1.33 7.75 -3.10
CA PRO A 68 -2.18 7.19 -2.05
C PRO A 68 -3.58 7.80 -2.05
N HIS A 69 -4.59 7.02 -2.43
CA HIS A 69 -6.00 7.37 -2.28
C HIS A 69 -6.60 6.81 -0.98
N LEU A 70 -7.50 7.56 -0.35
CA LEU A 70 -8.31 7.08 0.77
C LEU A 70 -9.38 6.12 0.23
N ARG A 71 -9.46 4.92 0.79
CA ARG A 71 -10.55 3.98 0.52
C ARG A 71 -11.65 4.16 1.55
N LEU A 72 -12.86 4.35 1.08
CA LEU A 72 -14.05 4.55 1.91
C LEU A 72 -14.75 3.21 2.18
N ALA A 73 -15.56 3.15 3.25
CA ALA A 73 -16.24 1.92 3.67
C ALA A 73 -17.26 1.40 2.65
N ASP A 74 -17.78 2.28 1.79
CA ASP A 74 -18.69 1.94 0.67
C ASP A 74 -17.95 1.43 -0.58
N GLY A 75 -16.62 1.26 -0.50
CA GLY A 75 -15.78 0.89 -1.64
C GLY A 75 -15.37 2.06 -2.51
N GLY A 76 -15.79 3.28 -2.18
CA GLY A 76 -15.36 4.52 -2.84
C GLY A 76 -13.87 4.79 -2.69
N VAL A 77 -13.34 5.59 -3.61
CA VAL A 77 -11.94 6.02 -3.63
C VAL A 77 -11.92 7.54 -3.67
N ALA A 78 -11.20 8.16 -2.73
CA ALA A 78 -11.12 9.60 -2.61
C ALA A 78 -9.66 10.07 -2.57
N ASP A 79 -9.40 11.21 -3.20
CA ASP A 79 -8.12 11.91 -3.09
C ASP A 79 -8.16 12.81 -1.86
N PHE A 80 -7.00 13.08 -1.27
CA PHE A 80 -6.89 14.17 -0.31
C PHE A 80 -7.02 15.52 -1.04
N LYS A 81 -8.23 16.07 -1.00
CA LYS A 81 -8.55 17.42 -1.47
C LYS A 81 -8.87 18.32 -0.27
N GLY A 82 -8.83 19.62 -0.47
CA GLY A 82 -9.12 20.58 0.59
C GLY A 82 -9.53 21.92 0.04
N GLU A 83 -9.55 22.93 0.90
CA GLU A 83 -9.83 24.31 0.53
C GLU A 83 -8.53 25.05 0.16
N ASN A 84 -8.64 25.99 -0.77
CA ASN A 84 -7.49 26.77 -1.21
C ASN A 84 -6.94 27.64 -0.08
N ARG A 85 -5.61 27.67 0.06
CA ARG A 85 -4.84 28.42 1.08
C ARG A 85 -5.21 28.07 2.52
N THR A 86 -5.59 26.82 2.76
CA THR A 86 -5.99 26.36 4.09
C THR A 86 -5.04 25.27 4.60
N PHE A 87 -4.62 25.40 5.87
CA PHE A 87 -3.87 24.35 6.55
C PHE A 87 -4.84 23.29 7.08
N PHE A 88 -4.60 22.03 6.74
CA PHE A 88 -5.31 20.88 7.29
C PHE A 88 -4.39 20.09 8.22
N ALA A 89 -4.88 19.77 9.41
CA ALA A 89 -4.18 18.87 10.33
C ALA A 89 -4.27 17.44 9.81
N LEU A 90 -3.13 16.85 9.49
CA LEU A 90 -3.04 15.51 8.91
C LEU A 90 -2.77 14.45 9.99
N HIS A 91 -2.00 14.83 11.01
CA HIS A 91 -1.69 13.93 12.10
C HIS A 91 -1.52 14.72 13.41
N SER A 92 -2.10 14.19 14.48
CA SER A 92 -2.01 14.78 15.81
C SER A 92 -1.83 13.66 16.84
N ALA A 93 -0.78 13.78 17.63
CA ALA A 93 -0.41 12.85 18.68
C ALA A 93 0.23 13.61 19.86
N PRO A 94 0.33 13.00 21.05
CA PRO A 94 1.05 13.61 22.17
C PRO A 94 2.48 13.98 21.77
N GLY A 95 2.78 15.29 21.78
CA GLY A 95 4.10 15.82 21.46
C GLY A 95 4.42 15.97 19.97
N PHE A 96 3.48 15.67 19.07
CA PHE A 96 3.66 15.87 17.63
C PHE A 96 2.35 16.25 16.93
N SER A 97 2.35 17.37 16.23
CA SER A 97 1.25 17.79 15.36
C SER A 97 1.82 18.11 13.99
N PHE A 98 1.15 17.67 12.93
CA PHE A 98 1.55 17.86 11.54
C PHE A 98 0.36 18.36 10.72
N ALA A 99 0.57 19.44 10.00
CA ALA A 99 -0.40 20.06 9.11
C ALA A 99 0.24 20.43 7.77
N MET A 100 -0.56 20.50 6.73
CA MET A 100 -0.09 20.96 5.41
C MET A 100 -1.04 21.98 4.80
N LEU A 101 -0.46 22.97 4.12
CA LEU A 101 -1.18 23.98 3.37
C LEU A 101 -1.63 23.41 2.02
N VAL A 102 -2.93 23.40 1.79
CA VAL A 102 -3.52 23.08 0.50
C VAL A 102 -3.59 24.35 -0.34
N THR A 103 -3.06 24.32 -1.57
CA THR A 103 -3.16 25.40 -2.56
C THR A 103 -3.64 24.84 -3.89
N PHE A 104 -4.56 25.53 -4.56
CA PHE A 104 -5.03 25.11 -5.88
C PHE A 104 -4.06 25.61 -6.94
N THR A 105 -3.64 24.71 -7.82
CA THR A 105 -2.81 25.07 -8.97
C THR A 105 -3.15 24.22 -10.19
N SER A 106 -2.78 24.71 -11.35
CA SER A 106 -2.92 23.99 -12.62
C SER A 106 -1.55 23.67 -13.17
N PHE A 107 -1.36 22.44 -13.64
CA PHE A 107 -0.08 22.00 -14.19
C PHE A 107 -0.32 21.09 -15.40
N LEU A 108 0.64 21.11 -16.32
CA LEU A 108 0.60 20.28 -17.52
C LEU A 108 1.37 18.99 -17.28
N LEU A 109 0.74 17.86 -17.60
CA LEU A 109 1.44 16.58 -17.64
C LEU A 109 2.29 16.45 -18.92
N PRO A 110 3.20 15.45 -19.00
CA PRO A 110 4.02 15.20 -20.19
C PRO A 110 3.24 14.82 -21.46
N LYS A 111 1.94 14.52 -21.32
CA LYS A 111 0.95 14.48 -22.41
C LYS A 111 0.10 15.73 -22.26
N PRO A 112 -0.34 16.41 -23.34
CA PRO A 112 -1.00 17.72 -23.29
C PRO A 112 -2.36 17.67 -22.55
N LEU A 113 -2.28 17.54 -21.24
CA LEU A 113 -3.37 17.40 -20.29
C LEU A 113 -3.10 18.42 -19.20
N LEU A 114 -3.92 19.46 -19.21
CA LEU A 114 -3.98 20.43 -18.14
C LEU A 114 -4.77 19.83 -16.99
N VAL A 115 -4.14 19.72 -15.83
CA VAL A 115 -4.77 19.19 -14.62
C VAL A 115 -5.04 20.34 -13.67
N HIS A 116 -6.29 20.48 -13.25
CA HIS A 116 -6.72 21.39 -12.19
C HIS A 116 -6.84 20.61 -10.89
N GLY A 117 -6.03 20.94 -9.89
CA GLY A 117 -6.00 20.18 -8.65
C GLY A 117 -5.66 21.03 -7.42
N SER A 118 -5.80 20.39 -6.26
CA SER A 118 -5.36 20.91 -4.97
C SER A 118 -4.09 20.20 -4.55
N PHE A 119 -3.07 20.97 -4.17
CA PHE A 119 -1.74 20.46 -3.84
C PHE A 119 -1.35 20.84 -2.43
N TRP A 120 -0.64 19.95 -1.76
CA TRP A 120 0.03 20.30 -0.52
C TRP A 120 1.33 21.03 -0.85
N THR A 121 1.41 22.29 -0.43
CA THR A 121 2.46 23.21 -0.89
C THR A 121 3.39 23.68 0.23
N LYS A 122 2.96 23.56 1.48
CA LYS A 122 3.78 23.82 2.66
C LYS A 122 3.45 22.79 3.73
N ALA A 123 4.46 22.37 4.47
CA ALA A 123 4.30 21.60 5.70
C ALA A 123 4.47 22.55 6.89
N SER A 124 3.75 22.27 7.97
CA SER A 124 4.02 22.82 9.29
C SER A 124 3.91 21.72 10.33
N TRP A 125 4.77 21.75 11.33
CA TRP A 125 4.69 20.82 12.44
C TRP A 125 5.03 21.48 13.75
N VAL A 126 4.44 20.95 14.82
CA VAL A 126 4.76 21.30 16.19
C VAL A 126 5.28 20.06 16.90
N VAL A 127 6.49 20.13 17.45
CA VAL A 127 7.16 19.04 18.17
C VAL A 127 7.38 19.47 19.61
N ARG A 128 7.10 18.58 20.57
CA ARG A 128 7.43 18.78 21.99
C ARG A 128 8.71 18.02 22.33
N GLY A 129 9.73 18.73 22.80
CA GLY A 129 10.97 18.14 23.31
C GLY A 129 10.80 17.52 24.70
N ASN A 130 11.79 16.76 25.15
CA ASN A 130 11.78 16.08 26.45
C ASN A 130 11.69 17.06 27.64
N SER A 131 12.11 18.30 27.45
CA SER A 131 11.96 19.40 28.43
C SER A 131 10.53 19.94 28.55
N GLY A 132 9.60 19.48 27.71
CA GLY A 132 8.25 20.03 27.59
C GLY A 132 8.16 21.27 26.68
N GLN A 133 9.28 21.82 26.22
CA GLN A 133 9.28 22.92 25.25
C GLN A 133 8.69 22.48 23.90
N GLN A 134 8.01 23.42 23.24
CA GLN A 134 7.41 23.24 21.93
C GLN A 134 8.23 23.98 20.87
N TYR A 135 8.42 23.34 19.71
CA TYR A 135 9.09 23.89 18.54
C TYR A 135 8.13 23.83 17.37
N ALA A 136 7.93 24.94 16.67
CA ALA A 136 7.09 25.04 15.48
C ALA A 136 7.94 25.37 14.27
N LEU A 137 7.70 24.69 13.15
CA LEU A 137 8.28 24.97 11.84
C LEU A 137 7.19 25.03 10.77
#